data_AF-A0AB74BK97-F1
#
_entry.id   AF-A0AB74BK97-F1
#
_cell.length_a   1.000
_cell.length_b   1.000
_cell.length_c   1.000
_cell.angle_alpha   90.00
_cell.angle_beta   90.00
_cell.angle_gamma   90.00
#
_symmetry.space_group_name_H-M   'P 1'
#
loop_
_entity.id
_entity.type
_entity.pdbx_description
1 polymer ?
#
loop_
_entity_poly.entity_id
_entity_poly.type
_entity_poly.pdbx_seq_one_letter_code
_entity_poly.pdbx_strand_id
1 'polypeptide(L)'
;MNYEMPEAIPPGVSVDVHMKLANDQWKKDPAVGAFMSWFYYKVRNHGPWDYKQQNHAWEDFGNFHYGAVGRAGPLPDQILLRAAGFAQKRSGTQSTKVDWGKWYWRAPYGDDPTDQYWIEQGIEYAKSKGY
;
A
#
# COMPACT_ATOMS: atom_id res chain seq x y z
N MET A 1 -5.40 3.66 20.16
CA MET A 1 -5.08 2.96 18.90
C MET A 1 -4.45 4.01 18.01
N ASN A 2 -3.23 3.77 17.52
CA ASN A 2 -2.39 4.80 16.91
C ASN A 2 -2.37 4.65 15.38
N TYR A 3 -3.54 4.71 14.75
CA TYR A 3 -3.64 4.86 13.30
C TYR A 3 -4.70 5.91 12.96
N GLU A 4 -4.48 6.62 11.86
CA GLU A 4 -5.43 7.56 11.26
C GLU A 4 -6.18 6.91 10.09
N MET A 5 -7.44 7.29 9.91
CA MET A 5 -8.26 6.83 8.78
C MET A 5 -8.33 7.92 7.71
N PRO A 6 -8.20 7.58 6.41
CA PRO A 6 -8.38 8.53 5.32
C PRO A 6 -9.77 9.19 5.33
N GLU A 7 -9.84 10.49 5.06
CA GLU A 7 -11.11 11.23 5.02
C GLU A 7 -12.01 10.77 3.87
N ALA A 8 -11.42 10.54 2.69
CA ALA A 8 -12.14 10.19 1.48
C ALA A 8 -12.06 8.68 1.21
N ILE A 9 -13.13 7.96 1.52
CA ILE A 9 -13.24 6.51 1.34
C ILE A 9 -14.16 6.20 0.15
N PRO A 10 -13.75 5.35 -0.82
CA PRO A 10 -14.62 4.94 -1.91
C PRO A 10 -15.89 4.23 -1.41
N PRO A 11 -17.08 4.57 -1.94
CA PRO A 11 -18.31 3.93 -1.51
C PRO A 11 -18.31 2.43 -1.85
N GLY A 12 -18.77 1.61 -0.90
CA GLY A 12 -18.87 0.16 -1.07
C GLY A 12 -17.55 -0.61 -0.94
N VAL A 13 -16.44 0.06 -0.62
CA VAL A 13 -15.15 -0.59 -0.38
C VAL A 13 -14.92 -0.79 1.12
N SER A 14 -14.54 -2.00 1.51
CA SER A 14 -14.16 -2.34 2.89
C SER A 14 -12.72 -2.83 2.96
N VAL A 15 -11.89 -2.09 3.70
CA VAL A 15 -10.48 -2.49 3.95
C VAL A 15 -10.43 -3.83 4.68
N ASP A 16 -11.31 -4.05 5.65
CA ASP A 16 -11.39 -5.31 6.43
C ASP A 16 -11.69 -6.52 5.54
N VAL A 17 -12.63 -6.39 4.60
CA VAL A 17 -12.93 -7.46 3.63
C VAL A 17 -11.73 -7.75 2.73
N HIS A 18 -11.03 -6.71 2.26
CA HIS A 18 -9.85 -6.89 1.42
C HIS A 18 -8.64 -7.44 2.20
N MET A 19 -8.45 -7.08 3.47
CA MET A 19 -7.43 -7.69 4.33
C MET A 19 -7.72 -9.18 4.55
N LYS A 20 -8.98 -9.54 4.80
CA LYS A 20 -9.38 -10.94 4.89
C LYS A 20 -9.08 -11.69 3.58
N LEU A 21 -9.42 -11.10 2.42
CA LEU A 21 -9.12 -11.66 1.11
C LEU A 21 -7.62 -11.89 0.91
N ALA A 22 -6.77 -10.93 1.29
CA ALA A 22 -5.32 -11.04 1.20
C ALA A 22 -4.78 -12.17 2.10
N ASN A 23 -5.24 -12.25 3.34
CA ASN A 23 -4.85 -13.32 4.26
C ASN A 23 -5.31 -14.71 3.78
N ASP A 24 -6.54 -14.82 3.25
CA ASP A 24 -7.04 -16.08 2.69
C ASP A 24 -6.25 -16.49 1.45
N GLN A 25 -5.84 -15.53 0.60
CA GLN A 25 -4.96 -15.78 -0.55
C GLN A 25 -3.58 -16.29 -0.08
N TRP A 26 -3.00 -15.70 0.96
CA TRP A 26 -1.76 -16.16 1.57
C TRP A 26 -1.90 -17.59 2.13
N LYS A 27 -2.98 -17.89 2.85
CA LYS A 27 -3.20 -19.23 3.42
C LYS A 27 -3.37 -20.32 2.36
N LYS A 28 -3.88 -19.96 1.18
CA LYS A 28 -4.06 -20.90 0.06
C LYS A 28 -2.72 -21.31 -0.55
N ASP A 29 -1.78 -20.38 -0.67
CA ASP A 29 -0.44 -20.61 -1.19
C ASP A 29 0.56 -19.68 -0.47
N PRO A 30 1.16 -20.12 0.65
CA PRO A 30 2.01 -19.30 1.51
C PRO A 30 3.41 -19.07 0.91
N ALA A 31 3.57 -19.20 -0.40
CA ALA A 31 4.77 -18.79 -1.09
C ALA A 31 4.79 -17.25 -1.26
N VAL A 32 5.80 -16.60 -0.68
CA VAL A 32 6.01 -15.14 -0.79
C VAL A 32 5.95 -14.65 -2.23
N GLY A 33 6.60 -15.36 -3.16
CA GLY A 33 6.58 -15.00 -4.58
C GLY A 33 5.18 -15.09 -5.22
N ALA A 34 4.38 -16.09 -4.86
CA ALA A 34 3.03 -16.25 -5.36
C ALA A 34 2.12 -15.13 -4.85
N PHE A 35 2.21 -14.82 -3.55
CA PHE A 35 1.47 -13.72 -2.95
C PHE A 35 1.88 -12.36 -3.54
N MET A 36 3.18 -12.08 -3.63
CA MET A 36 3.68 -10.83 -4.23
C MET A 36 3.22 -10.64 -5.68
N SER A 37 3.20 -11.72 -6.48
CA SER A 37 2.69 -11.68 -7.84
C SER A 37 1.20 -11.31 -7.87
N TRP A 38 0.37 -12.03 -7.10
CA TRP A 38 -1.05 -11.72 -6.98
C TRP A 38 -1.30 -10.29 -6.51
N PHE A 39 -0.60 -9.88 -5.45
CA PHE A 39 -0.72 -8.56 -4.84
C PHE A 39 -0.35 -7.45 -5.82
N TYR A 40 0.76 -7.61 -6.55
CA TYR A 40 1.18 -6.68 -7.60
C TYR A 40 0.09 -6.48 -8.66
N TYR A 41 -0.55 -7.55 -9.15
CA TYR A 41 -1.63 -7.42 -10.13
C TYR A 41 -2.88 -6.72 -9.60
N LYS A 42 -3.09 -6.70 -8.28
CA LYS A 42 -4.17 -5.94 -7.65
C LYS A 42 -3.87 -4.44 -7.57
N VAL A 43 -2.66 -4.07 -7.18
CA VAL A 43 -2.29 -2.69 -6.78
C VAL A 43 -1.51 -1.90 -7.83
N ARG A 44 -1.04 -2.55 -8.90
CA ARG A 44 -0.32 -1.85 -9.99
C ARG A 44 -1.19 -0.77 -10.64
N ASN A 45 -0.54 0.14 -11.37
CA ASN A 45 -1.24 1.13 -12.19
C ASN A 45 -2.31 0.49 -13.09
N HIS A 46 -3.51 1.07 -13.10
CA HIS A 46 -4.74 0.56 -13.72
C HIS A 46 -5.17 -0.83 -13.23
N GLY A 47 -4.73 -1.22 -12.02
CA GLY A 47 -5.16 -2.43 -11.35
C GLY A 47 -6.52 -2.26 -10.67
N PRO A 48 -7.15 -3.36 -10.23
CA PRO A 48 -8.43 -3.32 -9.53
C PRO A 48 -8.46 -2.46 -8.27
N TRP A 49 -7.33 -2.29 -7.59
CA TRP A 49 -7.18 -1.48 -6.37
C TRP A 49 -6.42 -0.18 -6.60
N ASP A 50 -6.31 0.26 -7.85
CA ASP A 50 -5.83 1.60 -8.18
C ASP A 50 -6.96 2.62 -7.99
N TYR A 51 -7.16 3.03 -6.73
CA TYR A 51 -8.23 3.95 -6.36
C TYR A 51 -7.98 5.38 -6.84
N LYS A 52 -6.71 5.80 -6.92
CA LYS A 52 -6.31 7.11 -7.43
C LYS A 52 -6.76 7.33 -8.88
N GLN A 53 -6.66 6.30 -9.73
CA GLN A 53 -7.12 6.38 -11.12
C GLN A 53 -8.66 6.42 -11.24
N GLN A 54 -9.40 5.97 -10.23
CA GLN A 54 -10.87 6.06 -10.20
C GLN A 54 -11.33 7.45 -9.73
N ASN A 55 -10.66 7.98 -8.71
CA ASN A 55 -10.85 9.34 -8.24
C ASN A 55 -9.59 9.80 -7.50
N HIS A 56 -9.02 10.93 -7.91
CA HIS A 56 -7.84 11.52 -7.28
C HIS A 56 -8.02 11.79 -5.78
N ALA A 57 -9.25 12.05 -5.32
CA ALA A 57 -9.54 12.23 -3.89
C ALA A 57 -9.30 10.96 -3.06
N TRP A 58 -9.13 9.79 -3.67
CA TRP A 58 -8.91 8.51 -2.98
C TRP A 58 -7.44 8.06 -2.98
N GLU A 59 -6.50 8.97 -3.26
CA GLU A 59 -5.07 8.68 -3.22
C GLU A 59 -4.62 8.21 -1.82
N ASP A 60 -4.92 8.99 -0.79
CA ASP A 60 -4.65 8.65 0.61
C ASP A 60 -5.25 7.31 1.01
N PHE A 61 -6.50 7.07 0.60
CA PHE A 61 -7.16 5.79 0.80
C PHE A 61 -6.45 4.65 0.08
N GLY A 62 -5.99 4.85 -1.15
CA GLY A 62 -5.25 3.84 -1.91
C GLY A 62 -3.94 3.45 -1.23
N ASN A 63 -3.21 4.42 -0.70
CA ASN A 63 -1.96 4.20 0.04
C ASN A 63 -2.21 3.48 1.38
N PHE A 64 -3.22 3.93 2.13
CA PHE A 64 -3.67 3.24 3.34
C PHE A 64 -4.11 1.80 3.06
N HIS A 65 -4.92 1.61 2.02
CA HIS A 65 -5.41 0.30 1.59
C HIS A 65 -4.24 -0.61 1.25
N TYR A 66 -3.29 -0.16 0.44
CA TYR A 66 -2.07 -0.88 0.06
C TYR A 66 -1.29 -1.38 1.28
N GLY A 67 -1.03 -0.52 2.26
CA GLY A 67 -0.35 -0.88 3.50
C GLY A 67 -1.11 -1.96 4.28
N ALA A 68 -2.41 -1.77 4.46
CA ALA A 68 -3.26 -2.67 5.22
C ALA A 68 -3.36 -4.07 4.58
N VAL A 69 -3.66 -4.15 3.29
CA VAL A 69 -3.82 -5.44 2.60
C VAL A 69 -2.49 -6.15 2.36
N GLY A 70 -1.41 -5.40 2.14
CA GLY A 70 -0.06 -5.97 2.05
C GLY A 70 0.36 -6.61 3.37
N ARG A 71 0.12 -5.92 4.50
CA ARG A 71 0.45 -6.43 5.83
C ARG A 71 -0.40 -7.65 6.23
N ALA A 72 -1.68 -7.66 5.85
CA ALA A 72 -2.57 -8.82 6.00
C ALA A 72 -2.16 -10.03 5.14
N GLY A 73 -1.40 -9.78 4.07
CA GLY A 73 -0.74 -10.74 3.19
C GLY A 73 0.65 -11.20 3.66
N PRO A 74 0.83 -11.32 4.98
CA PRO A 74 2.08 -11.14 5.76
C PRO A 74 3.33 -10.61 5.04
N LEU A 75 3.22 -9.56 4.21
CA LEU A 75 4.41 -8.92 3.66
C LEU A 75 5.11 -8.09 4.74
N PRO A 76 6.45 -8.13 4.82
CA PRO A 76 7.20 -7.26 5.71
C PRO A 76 6.96 -5.78 5.38
N ASP A 77 6.77 -4.95 6.40
CA ASP A 77 6.53 -3.50 6.29
C ASP A 77 7.55 -2.82 5.37
N GLN A 78 8.83 -3.16 5.52
CA GLN A 78 9.92 -2.63 4.71
C GLN A 78 9.81 -2.96 3.22
N ILE A 79 9.20 -4.11 2.86
CA ILE A 79 8.96 -4.43 1.45
C ILE A 79 7.87 -3.52 0.89
N LEU A 80 6.80 -3.27 1.64
CA LEU A 80 5.70 -2.40 1.22
C LEU A 80 6.19 -0.96 0.99
N LEU A 81 6.87 -0.38 1.98
CA LEU A 81 7.38 0.99 1.92
C LEU A 81 8.37 1.20 0.77
N ARG A 82 9.28 0.24 0.54
CA ARG A 82 10.26 0.33 -0.55
C ARG A 82 9.65 0.08 -1.92
N ALA A 83 8.67 -0.81 -2.02
CA ALA A 83 7.98 -1.09 -3.28
C ALA A 83 7.17 0.13 -3.75
N ALA A 84 6.55 0.87 -2.83
CA ALA A 84 5.88 2.15 -3.14
C ALA A 84 6.86 3.19 -3.70
N GLY A 85 8.00 3.43 -3.02
CA GLY A 85 9.03 4.34 -3.54
C GLY A 85 9.63 3.90 -4.88
N PHE A 86 9.73 2.59 -5.14
CA PHE A 86 10.11 2.09 -6.46
C PHE A 86 9.03 2.38 -7.53
N ALA A 87 7.76 2.26 -7.18
CA ALA A 87 6.64 2.58 -8.06
C ALA A 87 6.61 4.08 -8.40
N GLN A 88 6.80 4.96 -7.41
CA GLN A 88 6.85 6.43 -7.60
C GLN A 88 7.95 6.85 -8.58
N LYS A 89 9.11 6.20 -8.50
CA LYS A 89 10.20 6.40 -9.48
C LYS A 89 9.79 5.95 -10.89
N ARG A 90 9.08 4.83 -11.02
CA ARG A 90 8.65 4.29 -12.32
C ARG A 90 7.55 5.12 -12.98
N SER A 91 6.64 5.72 -12.20
CA SER A 91 5.60 6.62 -12.72
C SER A 91 6.13 8.00 -13.12
N GLY A 92 7.37 8.34 -12.77
CA GLY A 92 7.97 9.63 -13.10
C GLY A 92 7.40 10.80 -12.29
N THR A 93 6.72 10.50 -11.18
CA THR A 93 6.05 11.46 -10.30
C THR A 93 6.90 11.90 -9.12
N GLN A 94 8.17 11.47 -9.05
CA GLN A 94 9.11 11.98 -8.04
C GLN A 94 9.25 13.50 -8.18
N SER A 95 9.25 14.21 -7.06
CA SER A 95 9.47 15.65 -7.04
C SER A 95 10.81 15.99 -7.71
N THR A 96 10.76 16.90 -8.69
CA THR A 96 11.96 17.44 -9.34
C THR A 96 12.65 18.51 -8.50
N LYS A 97 12.03 18.93 -7.38
CA LYS A 97 12.51 20.00 -6.50
C LYS A 97 13.04 19.47 -5.17
N VAL A 98 12.57 18.32 -4.70
CA VAL A 98 12.94 17.73 -3.41
C VAL A 98 13.38 16.28 -3.65
N ASP A 99 14.61 15.96 -3.25
CA ASP A 99 15.11 14.59 -3.30
C ASP A 99 14.53 13.79 -2.13
N TRP A 100 13.53 12.96 -2.43
CA TRP A 100 12.94 12.01 -1.48
C TRP A 100 13.76 10.72 -1.32
N GLY A 101 14.92 10.63 -1.98
CA GLY A 101 15.82 9.51 -1.92
C GLY A 101 15.51 8.41 -2.93
N LYS A 102 15.96 7.20 -2.61
CA LYS A 102 15.85 6.03 -3.48
C LYS A 102 15.24 4.87 -2.72
N TRP A 103 14.52 3.99 -3.44
CA TRP A 103 13.82 2.84 -2.87
C TRP A 103 14.69 1.87 -2.06
N TYR A 104 16.00 1.89 -2.27
CA TYR A 104 16.97 1.06 -1.54
C TYR A 104 17.71 1.79 -0.41
N TRP A 105 17.39 3.06 -0.14
CA TRP A 105 18.09 3.91 0.84
C TRP A 105 17.25 4.16 2.10
N ARG A 106 17.34 5.37 2.68
CA ARG A 106 16.57 5.80 3.86
C ARG A 106 15.13 6.15 3.48
N ALA A 107 14.21 6.02 4.44
CA ALA A 107 12.85 6.56 4.33
C ALA A 107 12.90 8.06 3.91
N PRO A 108 11.99 8.53 3.04
CA PRO A 108 10.77 7.87 2.51
C PRO A 108 11.02 6.93 1.32
N TYR A 109 12.25 6.44 1.11
CA TYR A 109 12.59 5.48 0.07
C TYR A 109 12.29 6.00 -1.36
N GLY A 110 12.33 7.32 -1.56
CA GLY A 110 12.03 7.94 -2.85
C GLY A 110 10.55 8.11 -3.17
N ASP A 111 9.67 7.78 -2.23
CA ASP A 111 8.22 7.98 -2.33
C ASP A 111 7.79 9.37 -1.82
N ASP A 112 6.56 9.79 -2.12
CA ASP A 112 6.01 11.00 -1.48
C ASP A 112 5.89 10.75 0.05
N PRO A 113 6.34 11.68 0.91
CA PRO A 113 6.22 11.51 2.36
C PRO A 113 4.78 11.32 2.86
N THR A 114 3.79 11.89 2.17
CA THR A 114 2.36 11.74 2.47
C THR A 114 1.88 10.35 2.11
N ASP A 115 2.30 9.83 0.95
CA ASP A 115 2.00 8.47 0.51
C ASP A 115 2.57 7.45 1.50
N GLN A 116 3.83 7.62 1.92
CA GLN A 116 4.47 6.79 2.95
C GLN A 116 3.72 6.81 4.27
N TYR A 117 3.33 8.01 4.73
CA TYR A 117 2.56 8.15 5.96
C TYR A 117 1.28 7.32 5.92
N TRP A 118 0.50 7.42 4.85
CA TRP A 118 -0.74 6.65 4.71
C TRP A 118 -0.49 5.15 4.60
N ILE A 119 0.57 4.71 3.91
CA ILE A 119 0.96 3.29 3.89
C ILE A 119 1.27 2.79 5.31
N GLU A 120 2.00 3.57 6.11
CA GLU A 120 2.30 3.27 7.51
C GLU A 120 1.02 3.20 8.35
N GLN A 121 0.08 4.14 8.18
CA GLN A 121 -1.23 4.10 8.86
C GLN A 121 -2.01 2.81 8.51
N GLY A 122 -1.97 2.38 7.25
CA GLY A 122 -2.57 1.13 6.81
C GLY A 122 -1.92 -0.11 7.44
N ILE A 123 -0.59 -0.12 7.53
CA ILE A 123 0.16 -1.19 8.20
C ILE A 123 -0.23 -1.28 9.69
N GLU A 124 -0.26 -0.14 10.39
CA GLU A 124 -0.66 -0.09 11.80
C GLU A 124 -2.14 -0.48 11.99
N TYR A 125 -3.01 -0.12 11.05
CA TYR A 125 -4.40 -0.59 11.02
C TYR A 125 -4.47 -2.12 10.97
N ALA A 126 -3.75 -2.75 10.05
CA ALA A 126 -3.73 -4.21 9.93
C ALA A 126 -3.18 -4.88 11.20
N LYS A 127 -2.10 -4.36 11.78
CA LYS A 127 -1.54 -4.85 13.05
C LYS A 127 -2.56 -4.76 14.19
N SER A 128 -3.32 -3.65 14.27
CA SER A 128 -4.36 -3.48 15.30
C SER A 128 -5.50 -4.51 15.19
N LYS A 129 -5.69 -5.10 14.01
CA LYS A 129 -6.67 -6.16 13.73
C LYS A 129 -6.10 -7.57 13.88
N GLY A 130 -4.83 -7.71 14.26
CA GLY A 130 -4.19 -9.00 14.50
C GLY A 130 -3.50 -9.64 13.28
N TYR A 131 -3.17 -8.85 12.26
CA TYR A 131 -2.37 -9.29 11.12
C TYR A 131 -0.86 -9.06 11.31
#